data_AF-A0A2D5QPD5-F1
#
_entry.id   AF-A0A2D5QPD5-F1
#
_cell.length_a   1.000
_cell.length_b   1.000
_cell.length_c   1.000
_cell.angle_alpha   90.00
_cell.angle_beta   90.00
_cell.angle_gamma   90.00
#
_symmetry.space_group_name_H-M   'P 1'
#
loop_
_entity.id
_entity.type
_entity.pdbx_description
1 polymer ?
#
loop_
_entity_poly.entity_id
_entity_poly.type
_entity_poly.pdbx_seq_one_letter_code
_entity_poly.pdbx_strand_id
1 'polypeptide(L)'
;MSISHFGKKRPPAIERFGGLEGLRAVLTEFYGLIFADPMISYLFIGQDKDLLIERELEWTAKALGYPIKYNGKGLAKAHQAHSIRRGHFFRRNQLLLQTLQKQALPNECIDWWMQHSAALEKAILGRAQGGQACEETANGEGEQKSVHSVTEEASANNSGMWTSASVRGTK
;
A
#
# COMPACT_ATOMS: atom_id res chain seq x y z
N MET A 1 -28.84 12.00 9.48
CA MET A 1 -28.57 10.66 8.91
C MET A 1 -27.14 10.31 9.25
N SER A 2 -26.92 9.35 10.16
CA SER A 2 -25.58 9.02 10.65
C SER A 2 -24.83 8.24 9.57
N ILE A 3 -23.70 8.76 9.10
CA ILE A 3 -22.79 8.05 8.21
C ILE A 3 -22.14 6.97 9.07
N SER A 4 -22.71 5.77 9.04
CA SER A 4 -22.09 4.56 9.59
C SER A 4 -20.70 4.42 8.94
N HIS A 5 -19.67 4.84 9.66
CA HIS A 5 -18.31 4.41 9.37
C HIS A 5 -18.34 2.89 9.44
N PHE A 6 -18.29 2.21 8.31
CA PHE A 6 -17.89 0.80 8.27
C PHE A 6 -16.46 0.74 8.79
N GLY A 7 -16.33 0.72 10.13
CA GLY A 7 -15.07 0.84 10.82
C GLY A 7 -14.16 -0.30 10.41
N LYS A 8 -12.89 0.01 10.16
CA LYS A 8 -11.85 -0.99 9.97
C LYS A 8 -11.95 -2.01 11.12
N LYS A 9 -12.07 -3.30 10.81
CA LYS A 9 -12.10 -4.35 11.83
C LYS A 9 -10.78 -4.30 12.59
N ARG A 10 -10.85 -4.44 13.92
CA ARG A 10 -9.64 -4.56 14.74
C ARG A 10 -8.90 -5.84 14.35
N PRO A 11 -7.55 -5.82 14.30
CA PRO A 11 -6.76 -7.01 14.06
C PRO A 11 -7.02 -8.05 15.17
N PRO A 12 -7.31 -9.32 14.82
CA PRO A 12 -7.26 -10.41 15.78
C PRO A 12 -5.83 -10.61 16.31
N ALA A 13 -5.71 -11.24 17.47
CA ALA A 13 -4.40 -11.64 17.99
C ALA A 13 -3.75 -12.69 17.05
N ILE A 14 -2.43 -12.66 16.91
CA ILE A 14 -1.69 -13.57 15.99
C ILE A 14 -1.88 -15.04 16.36
N GLU A 15 -2.16 -15.34 17.62
CA GLU A 15 -2.45 -16.68 18.14
C GLU A 15 -3.70 -17.28 17.47
N ARG A 16 -4.65 -16.44 17.01
CA ARG A 16 -5.83 -16.90 16.26
C ARG A 16 -5.48 -17.44 14.86
N PHE A 17 -4.30 -17.10 14.36
CA PHE A 17 -3.72 -17.61 13.12
C PHE A 17 -2.76 -18.80 13.38
N GLY A 18 -2.62 -19.27 14.62
CA GLY A 18 -1.61 -20.26 15.01
C GLY A 18 -0.23 -19.66 15.27
N GLY A 19 -0.18 -18.37 15.61
CA GLY A 19 1.08 -17.64 15.82
C GLY A 19 1.82 -17.38 14.49
N LEU A 20 3.12 -17.09 14.59
CA LEU A 20 3.94 -16.77 13.43
C LEU A 20 4.07 -17.97 12.46
N GLU A 21 4.20 -19.19 13.01
CA GLU A 21 4.31 -20.40 12.20
C GLU A 21 3.00 -20.75 11.49
N GLY A 22 1.85 -20.58 12.16
CA GLY A 22 0.56 -20.76 11.50
C GLY A 22 0.35 -19.75 10.37
N LEU A 23 0.77 -18.50 10.56
CA LEU A 23 0.75 -17.48 9.52
C LEU A 23 1.66 -17.85 8.33
N ARG A 24 2.86 -18.37 8.60
CA ARG A 24 3.79 -18.86 7.56
C ARG A 24 3.20 -20.05 6.80
N ALA A 25 2.54 -20.98 7.47
CA ALA A 25 1.90 -22.13 6.82
C ALA A 25 0.79 -21.69 5.84
N VAL A 26 -0.07 -20.75 6.28
CA VAL A 26 -1.10 -20.15 5.41
C VAL A 26 -0.47 -19.48 4.19
N LEU A 27 0.59 -18.70 4.38
CA LEU A 27 1.27 -18.01 3.29
C LEU A 27 1.98 -18.98 2.32
N THR A 28 2.52 -20.08 2.83
CA THR A 28 3.17 -21.12 2.03
C THR A 28 2.17 -21.76 1.05
N GLU A 29 0.98 -22.11 1.54
CA GLU A 29 -0.11 -22.63 0.71
C GLU A 29 -0.59 -21.58 -0.29
N PHE A 30 -0.81 -20.34 0.17
CA PHE A 30 -1.28 -19.25 -0.64
C PHE A 30 -0.34 -18.94 -1.82
N TYR A 31 0.97 -18.86 -1.57
CA TYR A 31 1.96 -18.66 -2.63
C TYR A 31 2.11 -19.91 -3.50
N GLY A 32 1.80 -21.10 -3.00
CA GLY A 32 1.61 -22.30 -3.82
C GLY A 32 0.53 -22.08 -4.89
N LEU A 33 -0.64 -21.58 -4.49
CA LEU A 33 -1.73 -21.29 -5.42
C LEU A 33 -1.39 -20.15 -6.39
N ILE A 34 -0.74 -19.07 -5.92
CA ILE A 34 -0.33 -17.96 -6.79
C ILE A 34 0.58 -18.44 -7.92
N PHE A 35 1.61 -19.23 -7.58
CA PHE A 35 2.60 -19.69 -8.56
C PHE A 35 2.03 -20.74 -9.52
N ALA A 36 0.95 -21.43 -9.14
CA ALA A 36 0.24 -22.37 -10.00
C ALA A 36 -0.89 -21.74 -10.83
N ASP A 37 -1.31 -20.50 -10.53
CA ASP A 37 -2.46 -19.87 -11.16
C ASP A 37 -2.11 -19.26 -12.54
N PRO A 38 -2.73 -19.70 -13.64
CA PRO A 38 -2.37 -19.24 -14.98
C PRO A 38 -2.70 -17.76 -15.25
N MET A 39 -3.58 -17.14 -14.46
CA MET A 39 -3.96 -15.73 -14.64
C MET A 39 -2.95 -14.77 -14.01
N ILE A 40 -2.19 -15.18 -13.00
CA ILE A 40 -1.28 -14.27 -12.29
C ILE A 40 0.15 -14.78 -12.12
N SER A 41 0.42 -16.08 -12.29
CA SER A 41 1.77 -16.66 -12.09
C SER A 41 2.86 -16.00 -12.93
N TYR A 42 2.54 -15.55 -14.15
CA TYR A 42 3.49 -14.86 -15.01
C TYR A 42 4.03 -13.55 -14.41
N LEU A 43 3.31 -12.91 -13.49
CA LEU A 43 3.77 -11.70 -12.77
C LEU A 43 4.91 -12.02 -11.79
N PHE A 44 5.11 -13.29 -11.45
CA PHE A 44 6.06 -13.79 -10.46
C PHE A 44 7.27 -14.50 -11.09
N ILE A 45 7.43 -14.46 -12.41
CA ILE A 45 8.59 -15.05 -13.09
C ILE A 45 9.89 -14.41 -12.56
N GLY A 46 10.85 -15.26 -12.20
CA GLY A 46 12.15 -14.84 -11.65
C GLY A 46 12.08 -14.30 -10.22
N GLN A 47 10.93 -14.35 -9.55
CA GLN A 47 10.83 -14.02 -8.14
C GLN A 47 11.17 -15.24 -7.27
N ASP A 48 11.84 -14.98 -6.17
CA ASP A 48 12.09 -15.96 -5.12
C ASP A 48 10.81 -16.11 -4.26
N LYS A 49 10.18 -17.29 -4.35
CA LYS A 49 8.94 -17.59 -3.63
C LYS A 49 9.10 -17.52 -2.11
N ASP A 50 10.21 -18.05 -1.60
CA ASP A 50 10.45 -18.10 -0.15
C ASP A 50 10.70 -16.70 0.39
N LEU A 51 11.43 -15.88 -0.37
CA LEU A 51 11.59 -14.47 -0.04
C LEU A 51 10.24 -13.74 -0.03
N LEU A 52 9.36 -13.98 -1.01
CA LEU A 52 8.03 -13.35 -1.04
C LEU A 52 7.17 -13.77 0.17
N ILE A 53 7.20 -15.04 0.56
CA ILE A 53 6.51 -15.55 1.75
C ILE A 53 6.99 -14.79 3.00
N GLU A 54 8.30 -14.65 3.19
CA GLU A 54 8.84 -13.93 4.35
C GLU A 54 8.46 -12.44 4.34
N ARG A 55 8.40 -11.79 3.18
CA ARG A 55 7.98 -10.36 3.10
C ARG A 55 6.50 -10.19 3.44
N GLU A 56 5.63 -11.06 2.93
CA GLU A 56 4.19 -11.02 3.24
C GLU A 56 3.93 -11.40 4.71
N LEU A 57 4.73 -12.31 5.26
CA LEU A 57 4.69 -12.69 6.68
C LEU A 57 5.02 -11.49 7.58
N GLU A 58 6.15 -10.84 7.35
CA GLU A 58 6.56 -9.65 8.09
C GLU A 58 5.52 -8.53 7.98
N TRP A 59 4.99 -8.30 6.77
CA TRP A 59 3.96 -7.29 6.53
C TRP A 59 2.68 -7.57 7.31
N THR A 60 2.20 -8.81 7.25
CA THR A 60 0.95 -9.22 7.88
C THR A 60 1.08 -9.29 9.39
N ALA A 61 2.15 -9.88 9.91
CA ALA A 61 2.42 -9.93 11.35
C ALA A 61 2.56 -8.53 11.94
N LYS A 62 3.25 -7.60 11.26
CA LYS A 62 3.30 -6.20 11.67
C LYS A 62 1.93 -5.53 11.67
N ALA A 63 1.08 -5.81 10.68
CA ALA A 63 -0.29 -5.29 10.62
C ALA A 63 -1.20 -5.85 11.74
N LEU A 64 -0.91 -7.06 12.22
CA LEU A 64 -1.53 -7.67 13.41
C LEU A 64 -0.99 -7.11 14.73
N GLY A 65 0.04 -6.25 14.70
CA GLY A 65 0.67 -5.66 15.88
C GLY A 65 1.77 -6.52 16.51
N TYR A 66 2.22 -7.59 15.84
CA TYR A 66 3.32 -8.42 16.31
C TYR A 66 4.66 -7.65 16.22
N PRO A 67 5.55 -7.76 17.23
CA PRO A 67 6.81 -7.01 17.28
C PRO A 67 7.86 -7.58 16.29
N ILE A 68 7.64 -7.32 15.00
CA ILE A 68 8.54 -7.73 13.92
C ILE A 68 8.89 -6.53 13.02
N LYS A 69 10.10 -6.58 12.45
CA LYS A 69 10.57 -5.61 11.48
C LYS A 69 10.19 -6.08 10.07
N TYR A 70 9.58 -5.19 9.30
CA TYR A 70 9.42 -5.38 7.85
C TYR A 70 10.68 -4.92 7.12
N ASN A 71 11.29 -5.81 6.34
CA ASN A 71 12.54 -5.57 5.62
C ASN A 71 12.35 -5.44 4.10
N GLY A 72 11.10 -5.45 3.62
CA GLY A 72 10.80 -5.30 2.20
C GLY A 72 10.73 -3.85 1.71
N LYS A 73 10.56 -3.71 0.39
CA LYS A 73 10.32 -2.41 -0.25
C LYS A 73 8.93 -1.88 0.15
N GLY A 74 8.74 -0.56 0.13
CA GLY A 74 7.40 0.02 0.24
C GLY A 74 6.47 -0.48 -0.87
N LEU A 75 5.18 -0.62 -0.57
CA LEU A 75 4.21 -1.34 -1.43
C LEU A 75 4.20 -0.82 -2.87
N ALA A 76 4.11 0.50 -3.08
CA ALA A 76 4.14 1.08 -4.42
C ALA A 76 5.45 0.78 -5.17
N LYS A 77 6.60 0.87 -4.50
CA LYS A 77 7.92 0.59 -5.10
C LYS A 77 8.13 -0.89 -5.41
N ALA A 78 7.57 -1.79 -4.60
CA ALA A 78 7.63 -3.23 -4.84
C ALA A 78 6.84 -3.60 -6.11
N HIS A 79 5.71 -2.94 -6.36
CA HIS A 79 4.78 -3.30 -7.43
C HIS A 79 4.95 -2.46 -8.71
N GLN A 80 5.71 -1.35 -8.68
CA GLN A 80 5.81 -0.38 -9.78
C GLN A 80 6.29 -0.96 -11.13
N ALA A 81 7.09 -2.04 -11.10
CA ALA A 81 7.69 -2.62 -12.31
C ALA A 81 6.75 -3.62 -13.00
N HIS A 82 5.63 -3.98 -12.38
CA HIS A 82 4.73 -5.02 -12.86
C HIS A 82 3.45 -4.39 -13.44
N SER A 83 3.00 -4.89 -14.58
CA SER A 83 1.72 -4.48 -15.21
C SER A 83 0.53 -5.13 -14.49
N ILE A 84 0.29 -4.70 -13.24
CA ILE A 84 -0.80 -5.21 -12.41
C ILE A 84 -2.09 -4.47 -12.75
N ARG A 85 -3.06 -5.20 -13.28
CA ARG A 85 -4.43 -4.71 -13.51
C ARG A 85 -5.32 -5.11 -12.35
N ARG A 86 -6.47 -4.43 -12.24
CA ARG A 86 -7.47 -4.69 -11.20
C ARG A 86 -7.90 -6.17 -11.13
N GLY A 87 -8.06 -6.81 -12.28
CA GLY A 87 -8.37 -8.25 -12.36
C GLY A 87 -7.31 -9.13 -11.69
N HIS A 88 -6.01 -8.83 -11.85
CA HIS A 88 -4.93 -9.60 -11.21
C HIS A 88 -5.00 -9.46 -9.67
N PHE A 89 -5.24 -8.24 -9.18
CA PHE A 89 -5.38 -7.97 -7.76
C PHE A 89 -6.55 -8.75 -7.15
N PHE A 90 -7.71 -8.74 -7.81
CA PHE A 90 -8.86 -9.51 -7.35
C PHE A 90 -8.64 -11.01 -7.44
N ARG A 91 -7.97 -11.51 -8.48
CA ARG A 91 -7.63 -12.93 -8.57
C ARG A 91 -6.75 -13.37 -7.40
N ARG A 92 -5.70 -12.60 -7.07
CA ARG A 92 -4.85 -12.82 -5.90
C ARG A 92 -5.68 -12.85 -4.60
N ASN A 93 -6.67 -11.97 -4.45
CA ASN A 93 -7.55 -11.95 -3.28
C ASN A 93 -8.53 -13.14 -3.24
N GLN A 94 -8.99 -13.65 -4.37
CA GLN A 94 -9.78 -14.88 -4.42
C GLN A 94 -8.94 -16.09 -3.96
N LEU A 95 -7.70 -16.21 -4.44
CA LEU A 95 -6.78 -17.27 -4.00
C LEU A 95 -6.47 -17.16 -2.50
N LEU A 96 -6.35 -15.93 -1.97
CA LEU A 96 -6.20 -15.71 -0.54
C LEU A 96 -7.43 -16.26 0.20
N LEU A 97 -8.64 -15.83 -0.16
CA LEU A 97 -9.87 -16.31 0.49
C LEU A 97 -9.98 -17.84 0.45
N GLN A 98 -9.71 -18.45 -0.70
CA GLN A 98 -9.68 -19.91 -0.85
C GLN A 98 -8.70 -20.57 0.11
N THR A 99 -7.50 -20.00 0.25
CA THR A 99 -6.49 -20.51 1.19
C THR A 99 -6.97 -20.42 2.63
N LEU A 100 -7.49 -19.25 3.03
CA LEU A 100 -7.95 -19.02 4.40
C LEU A 100 -9.12 -19.95 4.78
N GLN A 101 -10.05 -20.19 3.85
CA GLN A 101 -11.15 -21.13 4.03
C GLN A 101 -10.67 -22.58 4.08
N LYS A 102 -9.74 -22.99 3.20
CA LYS A 102 -9.16 -24.33 3.18
C LYS A 102 -8.43 -24.66 4.48
N GLN A 103 -7.74 -23.67 5.06
CA GLN A 103 -7.04 -23.79 6.34
C GLN A 103 -7.98 -23.65 7.55
N ALA A 104 -9.29 -23.52 7.33
CA ALA A 104 -10.33 -23.42 8.35
C ALA A 104 -10.05 -22.33 9.41
N LEU A 105 -9.52 -21.18 8.98
CA LEU A 105 -9.28 -20.07 9.90
C LEU A 105 -10.61 -19.56 10.48
N PRO A 106 -10.60 -19.04 11.73
CA PRO A 106 -11.77 -18.40 12.29
C PRO A 106 -12.28 -17.24 11.42
N ASN A 107 -13.59 -17.05 11.33
CA ASN A 107 -14.22 -16.04 10.46
C ASN A 107 -13.68 -14.62 10.74
N GLU A 108 -13.39 -14.28 11.99
CA GLU A 108 -12.80 -12.98 12.33
C GLU A 108 -11.42 -12.76 11.70
N CYS A 109 -10.65 -13.83 11.51
CA CYS A 109 -9.34 -13.79 10.86
C CYS A 109 -9.49 -13.64 9.35
N ILE A 110 -10.41 -14.41 8.75
CA ILE A 110 -10.73 -14.34 7.32
C ILE A 110 -11.19 -12.93 6.95
N ASP A 111 -12.19 -12.42 7.67
CA ASP A 111 -12.77 -11.10 7.41
C ASP A 111 -11.74 -9.99 7.54
N TRP A 112 -10.92 -10.03 8.60
CA TRP A 112 -9.90 -9.03 8.83
C TRP A 112 -8.85 -9.04 7.72
N TRP A 113 -8.33 -10.22 7.34
CA TRP A 113 -7.27 -10.30 6.33
C TRP A 113 -7.80 -9.91 4.95
N MET A 114 -9.03 -10.29 4.60
CA MET A 114 -9.66 -9.86 3.35
C MET A 114 -9.88 -8.34 3.32
N GLN A 115 -10.32 -7.73 4.42
CA GLN A 115 -10.45 -6.28 4.51
C GLN A 115 -9.09 -5.57 4.44
N HIS A 116 -8.08 -6.09 5.15
CA HIS A 116 -6.71 -5.57 5.12
C HIS A 116 -6.14 -5.62 3.71
N SER A 117 -6.27 -6.75 3.02
CA SER A 117 -5.83 -6.90 1.63
C SER A 117 -6.54 -5.93 0.70
N ALA A 118 -7.87 -5.84 0.78
CA ALA A 118 -8.65 -4.94 -0.08
C ALA A 118 -8.23 -3.47 0.07
N ALA A 119 -7.87 -3.03 1.28
CA ALA A 119 -7.40 -1.66 1.53
C ALA A 119 -6.09 -1.31 0.81
N LEU A 120 -5.33 -2.31 0.34
CA LEU A 120 -4.06 -2.13 -0.38
C LEU A 120 -4.24 -1.86 -1.89
N GLU A 121 -5.46 -2.03 -2.44
CA GLU A 121 -5.73 -1.92 -3.87
C GLU A 121 -5.19 -0.62 -4.47
N LYS A 122 -5.53 0.53 -3.86
CA LYS A 122 -5.11 1.85 -4.35
C LYS A 122 -3.59 2.02 -4.35
N ALA A 123 -2.90 1.49 -3.34
CA ALA A 123 -1.45 1.62 -3.23
C ALA A 123 -0.70 0.73 -4.23
N ILE A 124 -1.28 -0.42 -4.61
CA ILE A 124 -0.71 -1.35 -5.60
C ILE A 124 -1.04 -0.90 -7.03
N LEU A 125 -2.28 -0.47 -7.28
CA LEU A 125 -2.75 -0.08 -8.63
C LEU A 125 -2.48 1.38 -8.99
N GLY A 126 -2.19 2.25 -8.01
CA GLY A 126 -2.17 3.71 -8.17
C GLY A 126 -1.13 4.30 -9.14
N ARG A 127 -0.26 3.48 -9.75
CA ARG A 127 0.59 3.90 -10.90
C ARG A 127 0.35 3.09 -12.18
N ALA A 128 -0.42 2.01 -12.15
CA ALA A 128 -0.73 1.22 -13.34
C ALA A 128 -1.64 1.97 -14.33
N GLN A 129 -2.28 3.06 -13.90
CA GLN A 129 -2.97 4.04 -14.75
C GLN A 129 -1.97 5.10 -15.27
N GLY A 130 -0.95 4.66 -15.98
CA GLY A 130 0.00 5.51 -16.72
C GLY A 130 -0.25 5.43 -18.23
N GLY A 131 -1.51 5.45 -18.66
CA GLY A 131 -1.92 5.36 -20.05
C GLY A 131 -3.01 6.39 -20.35
N GLN A 132 -2.57 7.48 -20.98
CA GLN A 132 -3.31 8.55 -21.67
C GLN A 132 -4.29 9.39 -20.85
N ALA A 133 -3.95 10.68 -20.78
CA ALA A 133 -4.86 11.78 -20.52
C ALA A 133 -6.05 11.71 -21.47
N CYS A 134 -7.26 11.76 -20.92
CA CYS A 134 -8.38 12.33 -21.66
C CYS A 134 -8.17 13.85 -21.60
N GLU A 135 -7.63 14.40 -22.68
CA GLU A 135 -7.58 15.83 -22.93
C GLU A 135 -9.03 16.30 -23.13
N GLU A 136 -9.53 17.07 -22.16
CA GLU A 136 -10.80 17.76 -22.28
C GLU A 136 -10.61 18.94 -23.23
N THR A 137 -10.84 18.72 -24.52
CA THR A 137 -10.96 19.81 -25.49
C THR A 137 -12.34 20.44 -25.37
N ALA A 138 -12.51 21.35 -24.41
CA ALA A 138 -13.56 22.35 -24.46
C ALA A 138 -13.01 23.57 -25.19
N ASN A 139 -13.27 23.65 -26.50
CA ASN A 139 -13.01 24.84 -27.30
C ASN A 139 -14.32 25.62 -27.45
N GLY A 140 -14.26 26.93 -27.20
CA GLY A 140 -15.35 27.90 -27.30
C GLY A 140 -14.97 29.17 -26.54
N GLU A 141 -14.11 30.03 -27.10
CA GLU A 141 -14.48 31.36 -27.65
C GLU A 141 -14.94 32.34 -26.55
N GLY A 142 -14.37 33.51 -26.29
CA GLY A 142 -13.35 34.36 -26.90
C GLY A 142 -13.27 35.67 -26.10
N GLU A 143 -12.56 36.67 -26.66
CA GLU A 143 -12.59 38.11 -26.29
C GLU A 143 -11.55 38.72 -25.30
N GLN A 144 -10.35 38.92 -25.87
CA GLN A 144 -9.57 40.17 -26.00
C GLN A 144 -9.48 41.27 -24.89
N LYS A 145 -8.21 41.47 -24.47
CA LYS A 145 -7.40 42.73 -24.34
C LYS A 145 -7.81 43.79 -23.30
N SER A 146 -6.84 44.17 -22.43
CA SER A 146 -6.06 45.42 -22.59
C SER A 146 -5.02 45.62 -21.48
N VAL A 147 -3.95 46.31 -21.87
CA VAL A 147 -2.68 46.68 -21.24
C VAL A 147 -2.77 47.58 -19.99
N HIS A 148 -1.81 47.47 -19.06
CA HIS A 148 -0.83 48.54 -18.72
C HIS A 148 0.13 48.12 -17.59
N SER A 149 1.40 48.47 -17.77
CA SER A 149 2.51 48.35 -16.82
C SER A 149 2.46 49.40 -15.72
N VAL A 150 2.85 49.07 -14.49
CA VAL A 150 3.68 49.95 -13.64
C VAL A 150 4.56 49.06 -12.74
N THR A 151 5.87 49.24 -12.85
CA THR A 151 6.88 48.85 -11.84
C THR A 151 6.98 49.96 -10.81
N GLU A 152 7.04 49.64 -9.52
CA GLU A 152 7.90 50.37 -8.58
C GLU A 152 8.13 49.60 -7.27
N GLU A 153 9.36 49.75 -6.78
CA GLU A 153 9.94 49.27 -5.54
C GLU A 153 9.24 49.81 -4.29
N ALA A 154 9.29 49.05 -3.20
CA ALA A 154 10.05 49.41 -1.99
C ALA A 154 9.67 48.47 -0.84
N SER A 155 10.68 47.94 -0.15
CA SER A 155 10.92 48.28 1.26
C SER A 155 11.83 47.24 1.91
N ALA A 156 13.02 47.70 2.28
CA ALA A 156 13.90 47.03 3.20
C ALA A 156 13.22 46.86 4.57
N ASN A 157 13.42 45.71 5.21
CA ASN A 157 13.91 45.78 6.59
C ASN A 157 14.72 44.56 7.00
N ASN A 158 15.79 44.88 7.71
CA ASN A 158 16.84 44.04 8.25
C ASN A 158 16.43 43.50 9.64
N SER A 159 17.07 42.40 10.05
CA SER A 159 17.70 42.21 11.37
C SER A 159 17.30 40.96 12.18
N GLY A 160 18.35 40.28 12.69
CA GLY A 160 18.34 39.25 13.76
C GLY A 160 18.56 37.83 13.24
N MET A 161 19.76 37.22 13.17
CA MET A 161 20.89 37.10 14.11
C MET A 161 20.57 36.27 15.38
N TRP A 162 21.50 35.36 15.72
CA TRP A 162 21.70 34.55 16.95
C TRP A 162 20.96 33.21 17.06
N THR A 163 21.54 32.08 17.50
CA THR A 163 22.91 31.65 17.83
C THR A 163 22.91 30.14 18.08
N SER A 164 24.04 29.49 17.82
CA SER A 164 24.42 28.17 18.34
C SER A 164 24.61 28.18 19.87
N ALA A 165 24.19 27.13 20.57
CA ALA A 165 24.83 26.70 21.82
C ALA A 165 24.48 25.24 22.13
N SER A 166 25.47 24.37 21.95
CA SER A 166 25.52 23.01 22.51
C SER A 166 26.46 23.07 23.71
N VAL A 167 25.93 22.87 24.91
CA VAL A 167 26.74 22.64 26.11
C VAL A 167 26.40 21.26 26.68
N ARG A 168 27.43 20.41 26.70
CA ARG A 168 27.51 19.14 27.41
C ARG A 168 27.68 19.43 28.90
N GLY A 169 26.84 18.84 29.75
CA GLY A 169 27.03 18.81 31.19
C GLY A 169 27.70 17.51 31.62
N THR A 170 28.87 17.61 32.24
CA THR A 170 29.44 16.56 33.10
C THR A 170 30.23 17.20 34.23
N LYS A 171 29.84 16.80 35.45
CA LYS A 171 30.47 16.98 36.77
C LYS A 171 30.27 18.33 37.46
#